data_AF-A0A3D3PDG9-F1
#
_entry.id   AF-A0A3D3PDG9-F1
#
_cell.length_a   1.000
_cell.length_b   1.000
_cell.length_c   1.000
_cell.angle_alpha   90.00
_cell.angle_beta   90.00
_cell.angle_gamma   90.00
#
_symmetry.space_group_name_H-M   'P 1'
#
loop_
_entity.id
_entity.type
_entity.pdbx_description
1 polymer ?
#
loop_
_entity_poly.entity_id
_entity_poly.type
_entity_poly.pdbx_seq_one_letter_code
_entity_poly.pdbx_strand_id
1 'polypeptide(L)'
;RNSEYIDKKSGVSARLTISAYENLISNAERRMLINGEKRTFVRIADFMGIIPAITGKIELVYEGELEGPAKVANILVGKAIKTLMIQYFPDPEKLKKTKGVNPYNEITNWFASGNSISLVDNISQKDYQSVLLSVPGLKSVVKQFHPALTENQQHLLMEFLLHGLAEFSQVSKSYLDNGFAFKDMFNSLFNAEFNEEDDDEGYDDKNRY
;
A
#
# COMPACT_ATOMS: atom_id res chain seq x y z
N ARG A 1 -15.62 9.45 -5.88
CA ARG A 1 -17.03 9.93 -5.86
C ARG A 1 -17.99 8.91 -5.27
N ASN A 2 -17.85 7.61 -5.57
CA ASN A 2 -18.67 6.55 -4.95
C ASN A 2 -18.16 6.10 -3.56
N SER A 3 -17.26 6.85 -2.93
CA SER A 3 -16.72 6.48 -1.62
C SER A 3 -17.68 6.96 -0.55
N GLU A 4 -17.98 6.13 0.45
CA GLU A 4 -18.82 6.49 1.58
C GLU A 4 -18.25 7.62 2.44
N TYR A 5 -16.92 7.77 2.46
CA TYR A 5 -16.21 8.77 3.27
C TYR A 5 -16.13 10.16 2.65
N ILE A 6 -16.54 10.36 1.40
CA ILE A 6 -16.40 11.63 0.67
C ILE A 6 -17.76 12.24 0.44
N ASP A 7 -17.91 13.55 0.71
CA ASP A 7 -19.13 14.27 0.36
C ASP A 7 -19.37 14.19 -1.16
N LYS A 8 -20.57 13.85 -1.59
CA LYS A 8 -20.94 13.82 -3.02
C LYS A 8 -20.81 15.20 -3.68
N LYS A 9 -20.90 16.27 -2.91
CA LYS A 9 -20.67 17.66 -3.35
C LYS A 9 -19.20 18.05 -3.34
N SER A 10 -18.33 17.22 -2.77
CA SER A 10 -16.88 17.41 -2.78
C SER A 10 -16.40 17.67 -4.21
N GLY A 11 -15.71 18.79 -4.38
CA GLY A 11 -15.21 19.28 -5.65
C GLY A 11 -14.06 18.45 -6.19
N VAL A 12 -14.30 17.17 -6.49
CA VAL A 12 -13.36 16.29 -7.20
C VAL A 12 -13.18 16.86 -8.61
N SER A 13 -12.22 17.77 -8.72
CA SER A 13 -11.92 18.59 -9.88
C SER A 13 -10.62 18.13 -10.53
N ALA A 14 -10.37 18.56 -11.77
CA ALA A 14 -9.09 18.31 -12.44
C ALA A 14 -7.89 18.85 -11.62
N ARG A 15 -8.10 19.85 -10.75
CA ARG A 15 -7.05 20.37 -9.86
C ARG A 15 -6.56 19.34 -8.85
N LEU A 16 -7.43 18.43 -8.39
CA LEU A 16 -7.03 17.34 -7.51
C LEU A 16 -6.06 16.41 -8.23
N THR A 17 -6.42 15.96 -9.43
CA THR A 17 -5.59 15.02 -10.20
C THR A 17 -4.28 15.66 -10.66
N ILE A 18 -4.30 16.94 -11.03
CA ILE A 18 -3.09 17.69 -11.40
C ILE A 18 -2.15 17.81 -10.21
N SER A 19 -2.63 18.32 -9.06
CA SER A 19 -1.77 18.46 -7.87
C SER A 19 -1.28 17.11 -7.34
N ALA A 20 -2.11 16.06 -7.39
CA ALA A 20 -1.68 14.72 -6.99
C ALA A 20 -0.56 14.21 -7.91
N TYR A 21 -0.68 14.44 -9.23
CA TYR A 21 0.37 14.08 -10.18
C TYR A 21 1.66 14.88 -9.94
N GLU A 22 1.58 16.19 -9.79
CA GLU A 22 2.74 17.05 -9.51
C GLU A 22 3.45 16.66 -8.21
N ASN A 23 2.69 16.38 -7.15
CA ASN A 23 3.25 15.91 -5.89
C ASN A 23 3.90 14.54 -6.02
N LEU A 24 3.32 13.63 -6.80
CA LEU A 24 3.87 12.30 -7.05
C LEU A 24 5.25 12.39 -7.73
N ILE A 25 5.36 13.22 -8.77
CA ILE A 25 6.63 13.47 -9.46
C ILE A 25 7.62 14.14 -8.50
N SER A 26 7.18 15.16 -7.76
CA SER A 26 8.02 15.88 -6.79
C SER A 26 8.58 14.95 -5.71
N ASN A 27 7.78 13.99 -5.24
CA ASN A 27 8.22 13.04 -4.23
C ASN A 27 9.27 12.05 -4.80
N ALA A 28 9.05 11.56 -6.02
CA ALA A 28 10.02 10.69 -6.70
C ALA A 28 11.35 11.41 -7.00
N GLU A 29 11.31 12.69 -7.36
CA GLU A 29 12.48 13.55 -7.56
C GLU A 29 13.19 13.86 -6.25
N ARG A 30 12.44 14.14 -5.18
CA ARG A 30 13.02 14.32 -3.83
C ARG A 30 13.80 13.08 -3.40
N ARG A 31 13.21 11.88 -3.55
CA ARG A 31 13.89 10.60 -3.27
C ARG A 31 15.17 10.44 -4.08
N MET A 32 15.13 10.79 -5.36
CA MET A 32 16.29 10.77 -6.27
C MET A 32 17.42 11.65 -5.75
N LEU A 33 17.11 12.89 -5.38
CA LEU A 33 18.09 13.87 -4.89
C LEU A 33 18.70 13.43 -3.56
N ILE A 34 17.89 12.93 -2.62
CA ILE A 34 18.36 12.43 -1.32
C ILE A 34 19.37 11.28 -1.49
N ASN A 35 19.12 10.39 -2.45
CA ASN A 35 19.98 9.24 -2.72
C ASN A 35 21.15 9.56 -3.68
N GLY A 36 21.26 10.79 -4.18
CA GLY A 36 22.29 11.17 -5.16
C GLY A 36 22.15 10.46 -6.52
N GLU A 37 20.93 10.06 -6.89
CA GLU A 37 20.64 9.36 -8.13
C GLU A 37 20.49 10.33 -9.30
N LYS A 38 20.86 9.90 -10.52
CA LYS A 38 20.78 10.76 -11.72
C LYS A 38 19.40 10.76 -12.39
N ARG A 39 18.62 9.71 -12.14
CA ARG A 39 17.30 9.47 -12.75
C ARG A 39 16.44 8.74 -11.74
N THR A 40 15.13 8.89 -11.88
CA THR A 40 14.15 8.21 -11.03
C THR A 40 13.03 7.63 -11.88
N PHE A 41 12.32 6.67 -11.28
CA PHE A 41 11.06 6.14 -11.79
C PHE A 41 10.05 6.22 -10.65
N VAL A 42 8.80 6.54 -10.97
CA VAL A 42 7.73 6.62 -9.98
C VAL A 42 7.39 5.22 -9.47
N ARG A 43 7.24 5.10 -8.15
CA ARG A 43 6.94 3.87 -7.40
C ARG A 43 5.57 3.99 -6.72
N ILE A 44 5.00 2.88 -6.24
CA ILE A 44 3.77 2.95 -5.45
C ILE A 44 4.04 3.64 -4.09
N ALA A 45 5.21 3.42 -3.50
CA ALA A 45 5.65 4.10 -2.30
C ALA A 45 5.64 5.64 -2.43
N ASP A 46 5.88 6.16 -3.64
CA ASP A 46 5.86 7.60 -3.87
C ASP A 46 4.46 8.21 -3.69
N PHE A 47 3.38 7.40 -3.67
CA PHE A 47 2.00 7.85 -3.44
C PHE A 47 1.77 8.39 -2.03
N MET A 48 2.66 8.14 -1.07
CA MET A 48 2.61 8.84 0.22
C MET A 48 2.68 10.36 0.04
N GLY A 49 3.40 10.83 -1.00
CA GLY A 49 3.49 12.24 -1.35
C GLY A 49 2.19 12.85 -1.89
N ILE A 50 1.22 12.03 -2.33
CA ILE A 50 -0.05 12.54 -2.86
C ILE A 50 -1.11 12.78 -1.78
N ILE A 51 -0.89 12.28 -0.56
CA ILE A 51 -1.84 12.39 0.54
C ILE A 51 -2.24 13.85 0.82
N PRO A 52 -1.31 14.83 0.92
CA PRO A 52 -1.70 16.24 1.14
C PRO A 52 -2.52 16.83 -0.02
N ALA A 53 -2.28 16.38 -1.26
CA ALA A 53 -3.06 16.83 -2.40
C ALA A 53 -4.50 16.33 -2.34
N ILE A 54 -4.72 15.13 -1.80
CA ILE A 54 -6.04 14.56 -1.56
C ILE A 54 -6.71 15.29 -0.40
N THR A 55 -6.10 15.28 0.78
CA THR A 55 -6.72 15.79 2.01
C THR A 55 -7.04 17.28 1.95
N GLY A 56 -6.23 18.09 1.26
CA GLY A 56 -6.49 19.52 1.11
C GLY A 56 -7.53 19.88 0.03
N LYS A 57 -8.11 18.91 -0.68
CA LYS A 57 -9.01 19.16 -1.83
C LYS A 57 -10.28 18.30 -1.84
N ILE A 58 -10.43 17.40 -0.87
CA ILE A 58 -11.66 16.62 -0.69
C ILE A 58 -12.35 17.05 0.59
N GLU A 59 -13.66 17.22 0.51
CA GLU A 59 -14.53 17.33 1.67
C GLU A 59 -14.96 15.92 2.12
N LEU A 60 -14.85 15.65 3.41
CA LEU A 60 -15.28 14.39 4.02
C LEU A 60 -16.69 14.51 4.57
N VAL A 61 -17.39 13.39 4.63
CA VAL A 61 -18.60 13.27 5.44
C VAL A 61 -18.23 12.99 6.90
N TYR A 62 -19.21 13.01 7.80
CA TYR A 62 -19.01 12.75 9.22
C TYR A 62 -18.22 11.46 9.50
N GLU A 63 -18.56 10.35 8.83
CA GLU A 63 -17.84 9.08 8.95
C GLU A 63 -16.38 9.18 8.49
N GLY A 64 -16.11 9.98 7.45
CA GLY A 64 -14.74 10.21 6.98
C GLY A 64 -13.93 11.08 7.93
N GLU A 65 -14.55 12.09 8.55
CA GLU A 65 -13.92 12.92 9.58
C GLU A 65 -13.52 12.10 10.81
N LEU A 66 -14.35 11.14 11.23
CA LEU A 66 -14.04 10.23 12.35
C LEU A 66 -12.81 9.36 12.08
N GLU A 67 -12.65 8.85 10.85
CA GLU A 67 -11.48 8.04 10.46
C GLU A 67 -10.20 8.87 10.34
N GLY A 68 -10.35 10.16 10.04
CA GLY A 68 -9.27 11.10 9.81
C GLY A 68 -8.84 11.17 8.33
N PRO A 69 -8.53 12.37 7.82
CA PRO A 69 -8.34 12.63 6.38
C PRO A 69 -7.20 11.84 5.75
N ALA A 70 -6.08 11.69 6.46
CA ALA A 70 -4.93 10.92 5.95
C ALA A 70 -5.25 9.43 5.81
N LYS A 71 -6.00 8.87 6.76
CA LYS A 71 -6.45 7.47 6.72
C LYS A 71 -7.42 7.26 5.57
N VAL A 72 -8.40 8.16 5.40
CA VAL A 72 -9.32 8.14 4.26
C VAL A 72 -8.57 8.21 2.92
N ALA A 73 -7.60 9.09 2.78
CA ALA A 73 -6.80 9.19 1.56
C ALA A 73 -6.08 7.87 1.23
N ASN A 74 -5.49 7.21 2.22
CA ASN A 74 -4.87 5.89 2.06
C ASN A 74 -5.89 4.81 1.69
N ILE A 75 -7.08 4.80 2.31
CA ILE A 75 -8.17 3.89 1.94
C ILE A 75 -8.58 4.09 0.48
N LEU A 76 -8.65 5.32 -0.01
CA LEU A 76 -8.99 5.61 -1.41
C LEU A 76 -7.93 5.07 -2.36
N VAL A 77 -6.64 5.24 -2.03
CA VAL A 77 -5.53 4.66 -2.80
C VAL A 77 -5.60 3.13 -2.79
N GLY A 78 -5.85 2.51 -1.63
CA GLY A 78 -6.04 1.05 -1.50
C GLY A 78 -7.20 0.53 -2.36
N LYS A 79 -8.38 1.17 -2.27
CA LYS A 79 -9.55 0.84 -3.12
C LYS A 79 -9.23 0.97 -4.62
N ALA A 80 -8.45 1.98 -5.02
CA ALA A 80 -8.00 2.14 -6.40
C ALA A 80 -7.03 1.03 -6.83
N ILE A 81 -6.05 0.67 -5.99
CA ILE A 81 -5.13 -0.44 -6.22
C ILE A 81 -5.90 -1.75 -6.36
N LYS A 82 -6.85 -2.04 -5.46
CA LYS A 82 -7.70 -3.24 -5.53
C LYS A 82 -8.46 -3.34 -6.85
N THR A 83 -9.00 -2.20 -7.31
CA THR A 83 -9.75 -2.11 -8.58
C THR A 83 -8.84 -2.33 -9.79
N LEU A 84 -7.62 -1.79 -9.77
CA LEU A 84 -6.67 -1.96 -10.86
C LEU A 84 -6.02 -3.35 -10.85
N MET A 85 -5.83 -3.95 -9.67
CA MET A 85 -5.19 -5.26 -9.51
C MET A 85 -5.86 -6.32 -10.40
N ILE A 86 -7.19 -6.36 -10.43
CA ILE A 86 -7.96 -7.29 -11.29
C ILE A 86 -7.91 -6.98 -12.80
N GLN A 87 -7.37 -5.83 -13.20
CA GLN A 87 -7.13 -5.48 -14.60
C GLN A 87 -5.72 -5.88 -15.06
N TYR A 88 -4.75 -5.80 -14.15
CA TYR A 88 -3.36 -6.16 -14.44
C TYR A 88 -3.04 -7.62 -14.14
N PHE A 89 -3.75 -8.27 -13.22
CA PHE A 89 -3.44 -9.61 -12.76
C PHE A 89 -4.74 -10.42 -12.50
N PRO A 90 -4.67 -11.77 -12.53
CA PRO A 90 -5.81 -12.61 -12.17
C PRO A 90 -6.38 -12.32 -10.79
N ASP A 91 -7.70 -12.29 -10.68
CA ASP A 91 -8.43 -12.05 -9.44
C ASP A 91 -8.12 -13.11 -8.36
N PRO A 92 -7.49 -12.73 -7.23
CA PRO A 92 -7.15 -13.68 -6.16
C PRO A 92 -8.36 -14.38 -5.53
N GLU A 93 -9.52 -13.72 -5.44
CA GLU A 93 -10.72 -14.31 -4.84
C GLU A 93 -11.34 -15.38 -5.72
N LYS A 94 -11.29 -15.19 -7.05
CA LYS A 94 -11.76 -16.20 -8.01
C LYS A 94 -10.84 -17.40 -8.05
N LEU A 95 -9.52 -17.18 -7.94
CA LEU A 95 -8.53 -18.25 -7.95
C LEU A 95 -8.72 -19.23 -6.80
N LYS A 96 -9.09 -18.77 -5.60
CA LYS A 96 -9.42 -19.63 -4.45
C LYS A 96 -10.55 -20.63 -4.72
N LYS A 97 -11.49 -20.28 -5.61
CA LYS A 97 -12.67 -21.10 -5.94
C LYS A 97 -12.42 -22.07 -7.08
N THR A 98 -11.31 -21.93 -7.79
CA THR A 98 -10.95 -22.77 -8.94
C THR A 98 -9.87 -23.77 -8.57
N LYS A 99 -9.91 -24.98 -9.15
CA LYS A 99 -8.84 -25.99 -9.00
C LYS A 99 -7.54 -25.65 -9.77
N GLY A 100 -7.41 -24.42 -10.26
CA GLY A 100 -6.27 -23.97 -11.04
C GLY A 100 -5.05 -23.67 -10.17
N VAL A 101 -3.87 -23.60 -10.80
CA VAL A 101 -2.64 -23.16 -10.13
C VAL A 101 -2.76 -21.67 -9.82
N ASN A 102 -2.75 -21.32 -8.53
CA ASN A 102 -2.71 -19.92 -8.10
C ASN A 102 -1.28 -19.37 -8.29
N PRO A 103 -1.06 -18.39 -9.18
CA PRO A 103 0.27 -17.83 -9.45
C PRO A 103 0.90 -17.15 -8.22
N TYR A 104 0.10 -16.78 -7.22
CA TYR A 104 0.58 -16.03 -6.05
C TYR A 104 1.05 -16.92 -4.90
N ASN A 105 0.86 -18.25 -4.98
CA ASN A 105 1.11 -19.16 -3.86
C ASN A 105 2.55 -19.09 -3.33
N GLU A 106 3.55 -18.98 -4.21
CA GLU A 106 4.95 -18.89 -3.78
C GLU A 106 5.20 -17.62 -2.96
N ILE A 107 4.63 -16.49 -3.39
CA ILE A 107 4.73 -15.19 -2.71
C ILE A 107 4.06 -15.27 -1.34
N THR A 108 2.80 -15.74 -1.29
CA THR A 108 2.02 -15.80 -0.04
C THR A 108 2.63 -16.79 0.95
N ASN A 109 3.12 -17.94 0.49
CA ASN A 109 3.77 -18.93 1.35
C ASN A 109 5.08 -18.41 1.93
N TRP A 110 5.83 -17.60 1.16
CA TRP A 110 7.05 -16.97 1.64
C TRP A 110 6.76 -16.02 2.81
N PHE A 111 5.74 -15.16 2.71
CA PHE A 111 5.31 -14.32 3.83
C PHE A 111 4.77 -15.16 5.01
N ALA A 112 3.94 -16.17 4.73
CA ALA A 112 3.40 -17.08 5.76
C ALA A 112 4.49 -17.86 6.52
N SER A 113 5.68 -18.00 5.94
CA SER A 113 6.86 -18.57 6.62
C SER A 113 7.54 -17.60 7.60
N GLY A 114 6.94 -16.44 7.87
CA GLY A 114 7.44 -15.43 8.80
C GLY A 114 8.36 -14.38 8.18
N ASN A 115 8.56 -14.40 6.86
CA ASN A 115 9.36 -13.39 6.19
C ASN A 115 8.61 -12.06 6.08
N SER A 116 9.36 -10.97 5.99
CA SER A 116 8.80 -9.63 5.78
C SER A 116 9.73 -8.80 4.90
N ILE A 117 9.17 -7.78 4.27
CA ILE A 117 9.93 -6.74 3.59
C ILE A 117 9.41 -5.36 4.00
N SER A 118 10.27 -4.36 3.88
CA SER A 118 9.90 -2.96 4.09
C SER A 118 10.29 -2.11 2.89
N LEU A 119 9.36 -1.28 2.42
CA LEU A 119 9.56 -0.29 1.37
C LEU A 119 9.44 1.09 2.00
N VAL A 120 10.59 1.68 2.35
CA VAL A 120 10.66 3.01 2.99
C VAL A 120 10.82 4.11 1.95
N ASP A 121 10.29 5.30 2.23
CA ASP A 121 10.15 6.42 1.31
C ASP A 121 11.46 6.86 0.65
N ASN A 122 12.57 6.83 1.38
CA ASN A 122 13.87 7.27 0.87
C ASN A 122 14.76 6.10 0.41
N ILE A 123 14.21 4.88 0.25
CA ILE A 123 15.00 3.71 -0.18
C ILE A 123 15.67 3.95 -1.54
N SER A 124 16.97 3.67 -1.62
CA SER A 124 17.73 3.78 -2.86
C SER A 124 17.15 2.85 -3.94
N GLN A 125 17.34 3.17 -5.22
CA GLN A 125 16.92 2.32 -6.33
C GLN A 125 17.54 0.93 -6.27
N LYS A 126 18.80 0.83 -5.84
CA LYS A 126 19.48 -0.46 -5.70
C LYS A 126 18.83 -1.31 -4.60
N ASP A 127 18.56 -0.72 -3.44
CA ASP A 127 17.98 -1.44 -2.31
C ASP A 127 16.52 -1.78 -2.57
N TYR A 128 15.76 -0.87 -3.19
CA TYR A 128 14.40 -1.11 -3.67
C TYR A 128 14.32 -2.35 -4.57
N GLN A 129 15.20 -2.43 -5.58
CA GLN A 129 15.28 -3.60 -6.45
C GLN A 129 15.64 -4.85 -5.67
N SER A 130 16.63 -4.77 -4.77
CA SER A 130 17.07 -5.91 -3.97
C SER A 130 15.94 -6.45 -3.07
N VAL A 131 15.18 -5.57 -2.43
CA VAL A 131 14.02 -5.91 -1.59
C VAL A 131 12.91 -6.57 -2.41
N LEU A 132 12.61 -6.07 -3.60
CA LEU A 132 11.59 -6.69 -4.45
C LEU A 132 12.04 -8.05 -4.98
N LEU A 133 13.32 -8.18 -5.35
CA LEU A 133 13.89 -9.42 -5.87
C LEU A 133 14.10 -10.49 -4.80
N SER A 134 14.13 -10.12 -3.51
CA SER A 134 14.24 -11.09 -2.42
C SER A 134 12.95 -11.89 -2.20
N VAL A 135 11.81 -11.46 -2.74
CA VAL A 135 10.53 -12.16 -2.63
C VAL A 135 10.43 -13.23 -3.73
N PRO A 136 10.45 -14.53 -3.40
CA PRO A 136 10.33 -15.61 -4.38
C PRO A 136 9.01 -15.55 -5.14
N GLY A 137 9.03 -15.95 -6.41
CA GLY A 137 7.88 -15.91 -7.31
C GLY A 137 7.47 -14.51 -7.80
N LEU A 138 7.81 -13.42 -7.11
CA LEU A 138 7.29 -12.08 -7.41
C LEU A 138 7.64 -11.61 -8.83
N LYS A 139 8.91 -11.69 -9.22
CA LYS A 139 9.36 -11.35 -10.59
C LYS A 139 8.79 -12.30 -11.64
N SER A 140 8.66 -13.59 -11.30
CA SER A 140 8.15 -14.62 -12.19
C SER A 140 6.69 -14.36 -12.56
N VAL A 141 5.85 -14.02 -11.58
CA VAL A 141 4.44 -13.65 -11.79
C VAL A 141 4.34 -12.43 -12.70
N VAL A 142 5.10 -11.36 -12.43
CA VAL A 142 5.08 -10.17 -13.28
C VAL A 142 5.49 -10.50 -14.72
N LYS A 143 6.55 -11.29 -14.91
CA LYS A 143 6.99 -11.71 -16.26
C LYS A 143 5.98 -12.61 -16.97
N GLN A 144 5.28 -13.46 -16.23
CA GLN A 144 4.26 -14.35 -16.79
C GLN A 144 3.11 -13.56 -17.42
N PHE A 145 2.62 -12.53 -16.73
CA PHE A 145 1.47 -11.73 -17.20
C PHE A 145 1.87 -10.53 -18.05
N HIS A 146 3.10 -10.02 -17.91
CA HIS A 146 3.58 -8.80 -18.57
C HIS A 146 5.01 -8.96 -19.14
N PRO A 147 5.24 -9.87 -20.10
CA PRO A 147 6.60 -10.23 -20.56
C PRO A 147 7.34 -9.11 -21.31
N ALA A 148 6.61 -8.16 -21.89
CA ALA A 148 7.17 -7.09 -22.71
C ALA A 148 7.61 -5.84 -21.93
N LEU A 149 7.43 -5.82 -20.60
CA LEU A 149 7.77 -4.66 -19.78
C LEU A 149 9.28 -4.52 -19.61
N THR A 150 9.73 -3.26 -19.61
CA THR A 150 11.09 -2.90 -19.20
C THR A 150 11.34 -3.26 -17.74
N GLU A 151 12.61 -3.34 -17.35
CA GLU A 151 12.98 -3.71 -15.98
C GLU A 151 12.38 -2.77 -14.92
N ASN A 152 12.36 -1.46 -15.15
CA ASN A 152 11.75 -0.50 -14.20
C ASN A 152 10.24 -0.68 -14.10
N GLN A 153 9.56 -0.97 -15.21
CA GLN A 153 8.13 -1.28 -15.20
C GLN A 153 7.83 -2.60 -14.49
N GLN A 154 8.72 -3.60 -14.62
CA GLN A 154 8.59 -4.85 -13.87
C GLN A 154 8.68 -4.59 -12.36
N HIS A 155 9.67 -3.81 -11.89
CA HIS A 155 9.79 -3.47 -10.48
C HIS A 155 8.57 -2.72 -9.95
N LEU A 156 8.03 -1.74 -10.71
CA LEU A 156 6.78 -1.07 -10.36
C LEU A 156 5.62 -2.06 -10.20
N LEU A 157 5.47 -3.00 -11.14
CA LEU A 157 4.41 -4.01 -11.06
C LEU A 157 4.64 -5.04 -9.95
N MET A 158 5.88 -5.33 -9.58
CA MET A 158 6.19 -6.18 -8.44
C MET A 158 5.70 -5.53 -7.14
N GLU A 159 6.00 -4.24 -6.94
CA GLU A 159 5.50 -3.47 -5.81
C GLU A 159 3.97 -3.36 -5.85
N PHE A 160 3.39 -2.99 -6.99
CA PHE A 160 1.94 -2.90 -7.16
C PHE A 160 1.23 -4.23 -6.84
N LEU A 161 1.81 -5.36 -7.24
CA LEU A 161 1.28 -6.69 -6.93
C LEU A 161 1.25 -6.95 -5.42
N LEU A 162 2.30 -6.57 -4.67
CA LEU A 162 2.31 -6.70 -3.21
C LEU A 162 1.22 -5.86 -2.54
N HIS A 163 1.08 -4.59 -2.97
CA HIS A 163 -0.02 -3.75 -2.49
C HIS A 163 -1.38 -4.37 -2.86
N GLY A 164 -1.56 -4.85 -4.09
CA GLY A 164 -2.79 -5.50 -4.55
C GLY A 164 -3.14 -6.74 -3.73
N LEU A 165 -2.17 -7.63 -3.49
CA LEU A 165 -2.36 -8.81 -2.64
C LEU A 165 -2.78 -8.42 -1.21
N ALA A 166 -2.26 -7.32 -0.68
CA ALA A 166 -2.67 -6.81 0.62
C ALA A 166 -4.13 -6.31 0.65
N GLU A 167 -4.60 -5.63 -0.41
CA GLU A 167 -6.00 -5.21 -0.52
C GLU A 167 -6.99 -6.39 -0.71
N PHE A 168 -6.46 -7.57 -1.08
CA PHE A 168 -7.18 -8.84 -1.12
C PHE A 168 -6.90 -9.72 0.12
N SER A 169 -6.30 -9.17 1.17
CA SER A 169 -5.99 -9.86 2.43
C SER A 169 -5.22 -11.18 2.20
N GLN A 170 -4.31 -11.18 1.23
CA GLN A 170 -3.40 -12.30 0.96
C GLN A 170 -2.04 -12.10 1.64
N VAL A 171 -1.65 -10.86 1.91
CA VAL A 171 -0.42 -10.46 2.62
C VAL A 171 -0.77 -9.28 3.53
N SER A 172 -0.21 -9.20 4.74
CA SER A 172 -0.47 -8.07 5.64
C SER A 172 0.34 -6.86 5.20
N LYS A 173 -0.28 -5.68 5.25
CA LYS A 173 0.36 -4.39 5.02
C LYS A 173 0.18 -3.53 6.26
N SER A 174 1.30 -3.10 6.85
CA SER A 174 1.31 -2.10 7.92
C SER A 174 1.99 -0.81 7.45
N TYR A 175 1.47 0.32 7.93
CA TYR A 175 2.10 1.62 7.71
C TYR A 175 3.27 1.77 8.69
N LEU A 176 4.40 2.21 8.16
CA LEU A 176 5.54 2.69 8.94
C LEU A 176 5.50 4.23 8.92
N ASP A 177 6.24 4.87 9.83
CA ASP A 177 6.38 6.34 9.84
C ASP A 177 6.87 6.91 8.50
N ASN A 178 7.61 6.11 7.74
CA ASN A 178 8.23 6.49 6.47
C ASN A 178 8.08 5.41 5.39
N GLY A 179 6.96 4.69 5.33
CA GLY A 179 6.71 3.74 4.24
C GLY A 179 5.78 2.59 4.61
N PHE A 180 6.03 1.42 4.02
CA PHE A 180 5.19 0.24 4.17
C PHE A 180 6.01 -0.98 4.59
N ALA A 181 5.41 -1.85 5.41
CA ALA A 181 5.92 -3.19 5.63
C ALA A 181 4.90 -4.23 5.18
N PHE A 182 5.40 -5.29 4.54
CA PHE A 182 4.62 -6.45 4.14
C PHE A 182 5.07 -7.66 4.95
N LYS A 183 4.11 -8.38 5.54
CA LYS A 183 4.35 -9.54 6.41
C LYS A 183 3.22 -10.55 6.30
N ASP A 184 3.32 -11.65 7.05
CA ASP A 184 2.25 -12.63 7.16
C ASP A 184 0.92 -12.02 7.62
N MET A 185 -0.19 -12.45 7.00
CA MET A 185 -1.55 -12.10 7.40
C MET A 185 -1.93 -12.72 8.74
N PHE A 186 -1.70 -14.02 8.91
CA PHE A 186 -2.21 -14.76 10.06
C PHE A 186 -1.54 -14.30 11.35
N ASN A 187 -0.20 -14.28 11.38
CA ASN A 187 0.54 -13.79 12.54
C ASN A 187 0.25 -12.30 12.84
N SER A 188 -0.11 -11.50 11.83
CA SER A 188 -0.47 -10.10 12.06
C SER A 188 -1.83 -9.93 12.75
N LEU A 189 -2.79 -10.84 12.51
CA LEU A 189 -4.11 -10.79 13.14
C LEU A 189 -4.02 -11.23 14.60
N PHE A 190 -3.36 -12.36 14.88
CA PHE A 190 -3.19 -12.83 16.25
C PHE A 190 -2.45 -11.81 17.13
N ASN A 191 -1.36 -11.22 16.64
CA ASN A 191 -0.63 -10.21 17.41
C ASN A 191 -1.39 -8.88 17.58
N ALA A 192 -2.37 -8.57 16.73
CA ALA A 192 -3.20 -7.37 16.91
C ALA A 192 -4.22 -7.58 18.04
N GLU A 193 -4.83 -8.76 18.10
CA GLU A 193 -5.79 -9.10 19.15
C GLU A 193 -5.16 -9.11 20.56
N PHE A 194 -3.91 -9.54 20.71
CA PHE A 194 -3.23 -9.52 22.01
C PHE A 194 -2.80 -8.12 22.48
N ASN A 195 -2.69 -7.14 21.58
CA ASN A 195 -2.30 -5.77 21.95
C ASN A 195 -3.49 -4.88 22.31
N GLU A 196 -4.73 -5.31 22.03
CA GLU A 196 -5.95 -4.57 22.42
C GLU A 196 -6.42 -4.93 23.84
N GLU A 197 -5.81 -5.91 24.51
CA GLU A 197 -6.18 -6.33 25.88
C GLU A 197 -5.33 -5.69 27.00
N ASP A 198 -4.29 -4.90 26.69
CA ASP A 198 -3.37 -4.31 27.69
C ASP A 198 -3.64 -2.81 27.99
N ASP A 199 -4.67 -2.19 27.40
CA ASP A 199 -5.04 -0.78 27.63
C ASP A 199 -6.20 -0.60 28.64
N ASP A 200 -6.34 -1.51 29.62
CA ASP A 200 -7.26 -1.35 30.76
C ASP A 200 -6.49 -1.28 32.11
N GLU A 201 -5.45 -0.43 32.17
CA GLU A 201 -4.88 0.00 33.45
C GLU A 201 -5.87 0.96 34.14
N GLY A 202 -6.65 0.40 35.04
CA GLY A 202 -7.64 1.08 35.87
C GLY A 202 -7.10 2.32 36.59
N TYR A 203 -7.77 3.44 36.38
CA TYR A 203 -7.66 4.61 37.24
C TYR A 203 -8.28 4.29 38.61
N ASP A 204 -7.45 3.90 39.59
CA ASP A 204 -7.84 3.83 41.00
C ASP A 204 -7.99 5.26 41.56
N ASP A 205 -9.23 5.76 41.54
CA ASP A 205 -9.63 7.03 42.15
C ASP A 205 -9.62 6.91 43.68
N LYS A 206 -8.44 7.11 44.29
CA LYS A 206 -8.30 7.36 45.73
C LYS A 206 -7.30 8.46 46.02
N ASN A 207 -7.73 9.71 45.83
CA ASN A 207 -7.42 10.80 46.77
C ASN A 207 -8.13 12.10 46.37
N ARG A 208 -9.38 12.27 46.84
CA ARG A 208 -9.95 13.60 47.09
C ARG A 208 -10.91 13.58 48.29
N TYR A 209 -10.42 14.19 49.36
CA TYR A 209 -11.07 14.67 50.60
C TYR A 209 -11.40 13.65 51.69
#